data_AF-A0A6J4VJN2-F1
#
_entry.id   AF-A0A6J4VJN2-F1
#
_cell.length_a   1.000
_cell.length_b   1.000
_cell.length_c   1.000
_cell.angle_alpha   90.00
_cell.angle_beta   90.00
_cell.angle_gamma   90.00
#
_symmetry.space_group_name_H-M   'P 1'
#
loop_
_entity.id
_entity.type
_entity.pdbx_description
1 polymer ?
#
loop_
_entity_poly.entity_id
_entity_poly.type
_entity_poly.pdbx_seq_one_letter_code
_entity_poly.pdbx_strand_id
1 'polypeptide(L)'
;MRADYQALLATMTAQRDTLGTLAPTVDRFRKVTASYWPGLFHCYDVPDLPRTNNALEQYFGSARYHERRATGRKGASPGLVVRGAVRVVAAVATRCQTFDEVDLRPADLTRWRLLRRQLQTRQDARCAQRRFRQDPDAYLAALEEALFRAALPA
;
A
#
# COMPACT_ATOMS: atom_id res chain seq x y z
N MET A 1 20.65 -16.54 9.67
CA MET A 1 20.40 -15.23 9.02
C MET A 1 20.17 -14.08 10.00
N ARG A 2 19.16 -14.11 10.89
CA ARG A 2 18.97 -13.01 11.87
C ARG A 2 20.18 -12.85 12.79
N ALA A 3 20.67 -13.96 13.36
CA ALA A 3 21.86 -13.98 14.21
C ALA A 3 23.11 -13.47 13.47
N ASP A 4 23.35 -13.98 12.25
CA ASP A 4 24.50 -13.55 11.42
C ASP A 4 24.46 -12.04 11.14
N TYR A 5 23.28 -11.50 10.87
CA TYR A 5 23.12 -10.07 10.63
C TYR A 5 23.31 -9.23 11.90
N GLN A 6 22.87 -9.72 13.07
CA GLN A 6 23.17 -9.08 14.36
C GLN A 6 24.68 -9.07 14.64
N ALA A 7 25.38 -10.18 14.35
CA ALA A 7 26.83 -10.26 14.48
C ALA A 7 27.53 -9.24 13.56
N LEU A 8 27.07 -9.10 12.30
CA LEU A 8 27.58 -8.07 11.39
C LEU A 8 27.40 -6.65 11.97
N LEU A 9 26.21 -6.32 12.49
CA LEU A 9 25.95 -5.01 13.10
C LEU A 9 26.84 -4.76 14.33
N ALA A 10 27.10 -5.80 15.13
CA ALA A 10 28.01 -5.71 16.27
C ALA A 10 29.44 -5.42 15.82
N THR A 11 29.94 -6.11 14.79
CA THR A 11 31.25 -5.86 14.19
C THR A 11 31.36 -4.44 13.64
N MET A 12 30.36 -3.97 12.87
CA MET A 12 30.33 -2.60 12.35
C MET A 12 30.36 -1.57 13.48
N THR A 13 29.68 -1.85 14.60
CA THR A 13 29.66 -0.98 15.77
C THR A 13 31.04 -0.93 16.43
N ALA A 14 31.68 -2.09 16.63
CA ALA A 14 33.00 -2.16 17.24
C ALA A 14 34.09 -1.48 16.41
N GLN A 15 33.97 -1.53 15.08
CA GLN A 15 34.92 -0.92 14.15
C GLN A 15 34.60 0.54 13.82
N ARG A 16 33.46 1.08 14.28
CA ARG A 16 32.98 2.42 13.94
C ARG A 16 34.06 3.49 14.02
N ASP A 17 34.79 3.54 15.13
CA ASP A 17 35.75 4.61 15.39
C ASP A 17 37.03 4.48 14.53
N THR A 18 37.31 3.27 14.02
CA THR A 18 38.41 3.02 13.07
C THR A 18 38.11 3.50 11.65
N LEU A 19 36.84 3.81 11.36
CA LEU A 19 36.38 4.19 10.02
C LEU A 19 36.45 5.71 9.74
N GLY A 20 36.92 6.51 10.70
CA GLY A 20 37.13 7.95 10.54
C GLY A 20 35.89 8.67 10.00
N THR A 21 36.01 9.26 8.80
CA THR A 21 34.94 10.02 8.14
C THR A 21 33.71 9.19 7.79
N LEU A 22 33.81 7.85 7.77
CA LEU A 22 32.69 6.94 7.50
C LEU A 22 31.93 6.51 8.77
N ALA A 23 32.41 6.86 9.97
CA ALA A 23 31.72 6.53 11.23
C ALA A 23 30.23 6.99 11.26
N PRO A 24 29.87 8.19 10.76
CA PRO A 24 28.45 8.61 10.70
C PRO A 24 27.60 7.72 9.78
N THR A 25 28.18 7.10 8.75
CA THR A 25 27.49 6.16 7.87
C THR A 25 27.09 4.91 8.62
N VAL A 26 27.95 4.40 9.51
CA VAL A 26 27.63 3.25 10.38
C VAL A 26 26.46 3.58 11.30
N ASP A 27 26.47 4.77 11.91
CA ASP A 27 25.37 5.22 12.78
C ASP A 27 24.05 5.31 12.01
N ARG A 28 24.09 5.86 10.79
CA ARG A 28 22.92 5.93 9.92
C ARG A 28 22.43 4.55 9.52
N PHE A 29 23.33 3.64 9.15
CA PHE A 29 23.01 2.28 8.77
C PHE A 29 22.31 1.55 9.92
N ARG A 30 22.89 1.58 11.13
CA ARG A 30 22.30 0.98 12.33
C ARG A 30 20.92 1.54 12.64
N LYS A 31 20.76 2.87 12.57
CA LYS A 31 19.46 3.52 12.80
C LYS A 31 18.40 3.03 11.80
N VAL A 32 18.74 3.01 10.51
CA VAL A 32 17.82 2.55 9.47
C VAL A 32 17.48 1.08 9.69
N THR A 33 18.48 0.22 9.87
CA THR A 33 18.27 -1.21 10.15
C THR A 33 17.37 -1.43 11.37
N ALA A 34 17.58 -0.71 12.48
CA ALA A 34 16.72 -0.82 13.65
C ALA A 34 15.27 -0.46 13.34
N SER A 35 15.03 0.60 12.55
CA SER A 35 13.66 0.99 12.15
C SER A 35 12.95 -0.06 11.29
N TYR A 36 13.68 -0.80 10.45
CA TYR A 36 13.13 -1.85 9.60
C TYR A 36 13.17 -3.25 10.24
N TRP A 37 13.81 -3.42 11.41
CA TRP A 37 14.06 -4.71 12.05
C TRP A 37 12.82 -5.63 12.13
N PRO A 38 11.62 -5.14 12.53
CA PRO A 38 10.43 -5.99 12.61
C PRO A 38 10.04 -6.64 11.28
N GLY A 39 10.33 -5.98 10.15
CA GLY A 39 9.96 -6.44 8.80
C GLY A 39 11.12 -7.00 7.97
N LEU A 40 12.37 -6.77 8.37
CA LEU A 40 13.56 -7.02 7.54
C LEU A 40 13.74 -8.49 7.13
N PHE A 41 13.29 -9.42 7.98
CA PHE A 41 13.44 -10.86 7.78
C PHE A 41 12.10 -11.60 7.64
N HIS A 42 11.01 -10.86 7.40
CA HIS A 42 9.67 -11.44 7.39
C HIS A 42 9.47 -12.48 6.28
N CYS A 43 10.24 -12.40 5.18
CA CYS A 43 10.25 -13.39 4.11
C CYS A 43 10.74 -14.79 4.53
N TYR A 44 11.36 -14.93 5.70
CA TYR A 44 11.71 -16.24 6.26
C TYR A 44 10.63 -16.81 7.18
N ASP A 45 9.69 -15.98 7.63
CA ASP A 45 8.61 -16.41 8.53
C ASP A 45 7.34 -16.77 7.77
N VAL A 46 7.16 -16.23 6.56
CA VAL A 46 5.96 -16.40 5.73
C VAL A 46 6.28 -17.30 4.54
N PRO A 47 5.69 -18.52 4.48
CA PRO A 47 5.77 -19.36 3.30
C PRO A 47 5.34 -18.57 2.05
N ASP A 48 6.02 -18.81 0.93
CA ASP A 48 5.75 -18.18 -0.38
C ASP A 48 6.03 -16.67 -0.49
N LEU A 49 6.52 -16.00 0.56
CA LEU A 49 6.99 -14.61 0.44
C LEU A 49 8.38 -14.57 -0.21
N PRO A 50 8.56 -13.95 -1.39
CA PRO A 50 9.84 -13.97 -2.08
C PRO A 50 10.96 -13.34 -1.25
N ARG A 51 12.12 -13.98 -1.23
CA ARG A 51 13.33 -13.45 -0.56
C ARG A 51 13.84 -12.16 -1.19
N THR A 52 13.58 -11.94 -2.49
CA THR A 52 13.99 -10.74 -3.23
C THR A 52 12.78 -9.99 -3.76
N ASN A 53 12.93 -8.67 -3.92
CA ASN A 53 11.85 -7.84 -4.47
C ASN A 53 11.61 -8.07 -5.96
N ASN A 54 12.50 -8.76 -6.68
CA ASN A 54 12.42 -8.93 -8.15
C ASN A 54 11.08 -9.51 -8.60
N ALA A 55 10.58 -10.54 -7.90
CA ALA A 55 9.28 -11.13 -8.19
C ALA A 55 8.13 -10.15 -7.95
N LEU A 56 8.23 -9.33 -6.89
CA LEU A 56 7.25 -8.28 -6.59
C LEU A 56 7.33 -7.12 -7.59
N GLU A 57 8.51 -6.73 -8.04
CA GLU A 57 8.71 -5.71 -9.08
C GLU A 57 8.13 -6.15 -10.42
N GLN A 58 8.39 -7.41 -10.81
CA GLN A 58 7.79 -8.01 -11.99
C GLN A 58 6.26 -8.07 -11.86
N TYR A 59 5.74 -8.43 -10.68
CA TYR A 59 4.32 -8.44 -10.35
C TYR A 59 3.69 -7.05 -10.56
N PHE A 60 4.22 -6.01 -9.92
CA PHE A 60 3.70 -4.64 -10.08
C PHE A 60 3.94 -4.07 -11.48
N GLY A 61 5.00 -4.50 -12.18
CA GLY A 61 5.26 -4.19 -13.57
C GLY A 61 4.15 -4.70 -14.49
N SER A 62 3.75 -5.96 -14.30
CA SER A 62 2.68 -6.57 -15.11
C SER A 62 1.32 -5.91 -14.90
N ALA A 63 0.95 -5.59 -13.66
CA ALA A 63 -0.29 -4.88 -13.36
C ALA A 63 -0.33 -3.48 -14.02
N ARG A 64 0.79 -2.73 -13.97
CA ARG A 64 0.91 -1.43 -14.65
C ARG A 64 0.83 -1.55 -16.17
N TYR A 65 1.44 -2.59 -16.74
CA TYR A 65 1.39 -2.85 -18.18
C TYR A 65 -0.06 -3.08 -18.65
N HIS A 66 -0.81 -3.94 -17.96
CA HIS A 66 -2.22 -4.19 -18.28
C HIS A 66 -3.09 -2.96 -18.11
N GLU A 67 -2.90 -2.19 -17.04
CA GLU A 67 -3.64 -0.94 -16.83
C GLU A 67 -3.38 0.05 -17.98
N ARG A 68 -2.14 0.16 -18.46
CA ARG A 68 -1.81 0.98 -19.63
C ARG A 68 -2.48 0.47 -20.90
N ARG A 69 -2.47 -0.84 -21.16
CA ARG A 69 -3.14 -1.40 -22.35
C ARG A 69 -4.64 -1.16 -22.34
N ALA A 70 -5.28 -1.28 -21.19
CA ALA A 70 -6.73 -1.10 -21.06
C ALA A 70 -7.16 0.37 -21.10
N THR A 71 -6.33 1.29 -20.61
CA THR A 71 -6.73 2.70 -20.41
C THR A 71 -5.95 3.73 -21.22
N GLY A 72 -4.85 3.33 -21.87
CA GLY A 72 -3.92 4.22 -22.56
C GLY A 72 -3.04 5.09 -21.63
N ARG A 73 -3.23 5.01 -20.30
CA ARG A 73 -2.55 5.94 -19.37
C ARG A 73 -1.14 5.47 -19.00
N LYS A 74 -0.18 6.40 -19.05
CA LYS A 74 1.21 6.16 -18.61
C LYS A 74 1.35 6.06 -17.09
N GLY A 75 0.55 6.84 -16.35
CA GLY A 75 0.52 6.85 -14.88
C GLY A 75 -0.62 6.01 -14.29
N ALA A 76 -0.62 5.88 -12.96
CA ALA A 76 -1.69 5.21 -12.23
C ALA A 76 -3.04 5.86 -12.54
N SER A 77 -4.01 5.05 -12.99
CA SER A 77 -5.36 5.55 -13.23
C SER A 77 -6.02 5.98 -11.91
N PRO A 78 -6.97 6.92 -11.92
CA PRO A 78 -7.76 7.24 -10.72
C PRO A 78 -8.41 5.99 -10.10
N GLY A 79 -8.79 5.02 -10.92
CA GLY A 79 -9.34 3.73 -10.47
C GLY A 79 -8.32 2.85 -9.75
N LEU A 80 -7.02 2.93 -10.10
CA LEU A 80 -5.95 2.26 -9.35
C LEU A 80 -5.74 2.91 -7.98
N VAL A 81 -5.95 4.21 -7.83
CA VAL A 81 -5.82 4.86 -6.51
C VAL A 81 -6.97 4.47 -5.58
N VAL A 82 -8.19 4.43 -6.10
CA VAL A 82 -9.36 4.09 -5.28
C VAL A 82 -9.42 2.59 -4.97
N ARG A 83 -9.20 1.75 -5.99
CA ARG A 83 -9.44 0.30 -5.92
C ARG A 83 -8.19 -0.55 -6.10
N GLY A 84 -6.98 0.05 -6.08
CA GLY A 84 -5.73 -0.66 -6.38
C GLY A 84 -5.47 -1.87 -5.51
N ALA A 85 -5.79 -1.79 -4.21
CA ALA A 85 -5.61 -2.89 -3.27
C ALA A 85 -6.32 -4.18 -3.71
N VAL A 86 -7.46 -4.08 -4.41
CA VAL A 86 -8.19 -5.25 -4.94
C VAL A 86 -7.94 -5.47 -6.43
N ARG A 87 -7.75 -4.40 -7.22
CA ARG A 87 -7.53 -4.51 -8.67
C ARG A 87 -6.19 -5.14 -9.01
N VAL A 88 -5.14 -4.86 -8.23
CA VAL A 88 -3.81 -5.45 -8.46
C VAL A 88 -3.85 -6.96 -8.18
N VAL A 89 -4.49 -7.36 -7.07
CA VAL A 89 -4.69 -8.78 -6.73
C VAL A 89 -5.52 -9.48 -7.80
N ALA A 90 -6.67 -8.90 -8.18
CA ALA A 90 -7.52 -9.47 -9.22
C ALA A 90 -6.79 -9.61 -10.57
N ALA A 91 -6.06 -8.57 -11.00
CA ALA A 91 -5.32 -8.60 -12.27
C ALA A 91 -4.27 -9.71 -12.34
N VAL A 92 -3.67 -10.09 -11.21
CA VAL A 92 -2.73 -11.20 -11.17
C VAL A 92 -3.44 -12.53 -11.05
N ALA A 93 -4.43 -12.62 -10.16
CA ALA A 93 -5.23 -13.83 -10.01
C ALA A 93 -5.79 -14.29 -11.35
N THR A 94 -6.39 -13.38 -12.14
CA THR A 94 -6.97 -13.68 -13.47
C THR A 94 -5.95 -14.06 -14.54
N ARG A 95 -4.64 -13.89 -14.29
CA ARG A 95 -3.57 -14.39 -15.15
C ARG A 95 -3.11 -15.79 -14.76
N CYS A 96 -3.20 -16.12 -13.49
CA CYS A 96 -2.81 -17.43 -12.96
C CYS A 96 -3.87 -18.49 -13.25
N GLN A 97 -5.16 -18.09 -13.27
CA GLN A 97 -6.26 -19.00 -13.55
C GLN A 97 -7.48 -18.25 -14.11
N THR A 98 -8.39 -19.00 -14.70
CA THR A 98 -9.76 -18.56 -14.99
C THR A 98 -10.61 -18.71 -13.74
N PHE A 99 -11.52 -17.77 -13.51
CA PHE A 99 -12.48 -17.80 -12.40
C PHE A 99 -13.86 -18.09 -12.96
N ASP A 100 -14.56 -19.06 -12.38
CA ASP A 100 -15.96 -19.33 -12.68
C ASP A 100 -16.91 -18.63 -11.70
N GLU A 101 -18.21 -18.92 -11.79
CA GLU A 101 -19.20 -18.32 -10.90
C GLU A 101 -18.96 -18.71 -9.43
N VAL A 102 -18.59 -19.96 -9.17
CA VAL A 102 -18.41 -20.48 -7.82
C VAL A 102 -17.21 -19.81 -7.16
N ASP A 103 -16.13 -19.58 -7.90
CA ASP A 103 -14.94 -18.90 -7.41
C ASP A 103 -15.18 -17.43 -7.03
N LEU A 104 -16.13 -16.77 -7.70
CA LEU A 104 -16.44 -15.34 -7.49
C LEU A 104 -17.45 -15.11 -6.35
N ARG A 105 -18.10 -16.17 -5.84
CA ARG A 105 -19.04 -16.08 -4.73
C ARG A 105 -18.28 -15.81 -3.42
N PRO A 106 -18.63 -14.73 -2.66
CA PRO A 106 -17.97 -14.47 -1.39
C PRO A 106 -18.28 -15.55 -0.36
N ALA A 107 -17.27 -16.27 0.12
CA ALA A 107 -17.41 -17.24 1.20
C ALA A 107 -17.76 -16.58 2.55
N ASP A 108 -17.32 -15.34 2.76
CA ASP A 108 -17.61 -14.54 3.96
C ASP A 108 -18.19 -13.17 3.56
N LEU A 109 -19.52 -13.05 3.70
CA LEU A 109 -20.25 -11.81 3.39
C LEU A 109 -19.88 -10.65 4.31
N THR A 110 -19.52 -10.91 5.56
CA THR A 110 -19.15 -9.88 6.53
C THR A 110 -17.83 -9.25 6.14
N ARG A 111 -16.80 -10.07 5.88
CA ARG A 111 -15.50 -9.61 5.39
C ARG A 111 -15.62 -8.91 4.04
N TRP A 112 -16.45 -9.43 3.14
CA TRP A 112 -16.70 -8.81 1.84
C TRP A 112 -17.34 -7.41 1.98
N ARG A 113 -18.34 -7.25 2.85
CA ARG A 113 -18.98 -5.95 3.14
C ARG A 113 -18.00 -4.97 3.78
N LEU A 114 -17.15 -5.45 4.69
CA LEU A 114 -16.09 -4.63 5.30
C LEU A 114 -15.11 -4.12 4.25
N LEU A 115 -14.60 -5.00 3.38
CA LEU A 115 -13.70 -4.62 2.28
C LEU A 115 -14.36 -3.58 1.35
N ARG A 116 -15.63 -3.78 0.99
CA ARG A 116 -16.37 -2.81 0.17
C ARG A 116 -16.47 -1.43 0.83
N ARG A 117 -16.79 -1.37 2.13
CA ARG A 117 -16.83 -0.10 2.88
C ARG A 117 -15.47 0.61 2.88
N GLN A 118 -14.37 -0.11 3.11
CA GLN A 118 -13.02 0.46 3.07
C GLN A 118 -12.67 1.05 1.70
N LEU A 119 -13.07 0.38 0.61
CA LEU A 119 -12.88 0.90 -0.74
C LEU A 119 -13.78 2.11 -1.03
N GLN A 120 -15.01 2.11 -0.48
CA GLN A 120 -15.96 3.21 -0.63
C GLN A 120 -15.41 4.50 -0.01
N THR A 121 -14.80 4.44 1.17
CA THR A 121 -14.18 5.62 1.80
C THR A 121 -13.16 6.32 0.88
N ARG A 122 -12.35 5.56 0.13
CA ARG A 122 -11.40 6.14 -0.83
C ARG A 122 -12.11 6.78 -2.04
N GLN A 123 -13.22 6.20 -2.47
CA GLN A 123 -14.03 6.74 -3.56
C GLN A 123 -14.69 8.05 -3.11
N ASP A 124 -15.28 8.07 -1.91
CA ASP A 124 -15.97 9.22 -1.35
C ASP A 124 -15.01 10.41 -1.20
N ALA A 125 -13.79 10.17 -0.69
CA ALA A 125 -12.75 11.19 -0.61
C ALA A 125 -12.41 11.80 -1.99
N ARG A 126 -12.34 10.97 -3.04
CA ARG A 126 -12.09 11.46 -4.41
C ARG A 126 -13.28 12.22 -4.98
N CYS A 127 -14.50 11.78 -4.68
CA CYS A 127 -15.72 12.49 -5.05
C CYS A 127 -15.78 13.86 -4.35
N ALA A 128 -15.48 13.93 -3.06
CA ALA A 128 -15.38 15.16 -2.29
C ALA A 128 -14.34 16.14 -2.88
N GLN A 129 -13.12 15.67 -3.14
CA GLN A 129 -12.07 16.48 -3.79
C GLN A 129 -12.46 16.96 -5.20
N ARG A 130 -13.26 16.18 -5.94
CA ARG A 130 -13.78 16.61 -7.24
C ARG A 130 -14.84 17.69 -7.08
N ARG A 131 -15.80 17.50 -6.17
CA ARG A 131 -16.87 18.48 -5.89
C ARG A 131 -16.29 19.81 -5.43
N PHE A 132 -15.37 19.78 -4.48
CA PHE A 132 -14.65 20.97 -4.03
C PHE A 132 -13.93 21.71 -5.17
N ARG A 133 -13.24 20.98 -6.06
CA ARG A 133 -12.56 21.61 -7.21
C ARG A 133 -13.52 22.15 -8.28
N GLN A 134 -14.76 21.67 -8.31
CA GLN A 134 -15.77 22.13 -9.27
C GLN A 134 -16.41 23.43 -8.81
N ASP A 135 -16.75 23.52 -7.52
CA ASP A 135 -17.33 24.71 -6.90
C ASP A 135 -16.94 24.73 -5.41
N PRO A 136 -15.85 25.42 -5.05
CA PRO A 136 -15.37 25.47 -3.67
C PRO A 136 -16.39 26.11 -2.73
N ASP A 137 -17.02 27.20 -3.16
CA ASP A 137 -17.90 28.02 -2.31
C ASP A 137 -19.18 27.26 -1.98
N ALA A 138 -19.84 26.67 -2.98
CA ALA A 138 -21.04 25.86 -2.74
C ALA A 138 -20.73 24.61 -1.91
N TYR A 139 -19.55 24.01 -2.11
CA TYR A 139 -19.12 22.84 -1.33
C TYR A 139 -18.90 23.18 0.14
N LEU A 140 -18.25 24.31 0.44
CA LEU A 140 -18.01 24.76 1.82
C LEU A 140 -19.32 25.16 2.50
N ALA A 141 -20.19 25.92 1.84
CA ALA A 141 -21.49 26.29 2.39
C ALA A 141 -22.35 25.05 2.74
N ALA A 142 -22.32 24.01 1.90
CA ALA A 142 -23.02 22.75 2.18
C ALA A 142 -22.43 22.00 3.40
N LEU A 143 -21.11 22.07 3.61
CA LEU A 143 -20.47 21.47 4.80
C LEU A 143 -20.82 22.23 6.07
N GLU A 144 -20.83 23.57 6.02
CA GLU A 144 -21.22 24.42 7.14
C GLU A 144 -22.66 24.16 7.56
N GLU A 145 -23.60 24.15 6.59
CA GLU A 145 -25.01 23.82 6.85
C GLU A 145 -25.18 22.43 7.49
N ALA A 146 -24.45 21.42 7.01
CA ALA A 146 -24.50 20.08 7.58
C ALA A 146 -23.97 20.05 9.03
N LEU A 147 -22.91 20.81 9.32
CA LEU A 147 -22.34 20.92 10.66
C LEU A 147 -23.31 21.63 11.62
N PHE A 148 -23.95 22.71 11.17
CA PHE A 148 -24.97 23.40 11.96
C PHE A 148 -26.15 22.47 12.28
N ARG A 149 -26.65 21.70 11.31
CA ARG A 149 -27.73 20.74 11.55
C ARG A 149 -27.34 19.63 12.53
N ALA A 150 -26.12 19.13 12.45
CA ALA A 150 -25.62 18.10 13.36
C ALA A 150 -25.43 18.60 14.80
N ALA A 151 -25.27 19.90 15.00
CA ALA A 151 -25.11 20.53 16.31
C ALA A 151 -26.43 20.89 17.00
N LEU A 152 -27.57 20.80 16.31
CA LEU A 152 -28.89 21.04 16.89
C LEU A 152 -29.36 19.80 17.68
N PRO A 153 -29.93 19.97 18.88
CA PRO A 153 -30.56 18.86 19.61
C PRO A 153 -31.78 18.35 18.84
N ALA A 154 -32.01 17.03 18.91
CA ALA A 154 -33.09 16.33 18.21
C ALA A 154 -34.50 16.77 18.65
#